data_AF-A0A453AEX0-F1
#
_entry.id   AF-A0A453AEX0-F1
#
_cell.length_a   1.000
_cell.length_b   1.000
_cell.length_c   1.000
_cell.angle_alpha   90.00
_cell.angle_beta   90.00
_cell.angle_gamma   90.00
#
_symmetry.space_group_name_H-M   'P 1'
#
loop_
_entity.id
_entity.type
_entity.pdbx_description
1 polymer ?
#
loop_
_entity_poly.entity_id
_entity_poly.type
_entity_poly.pdbx_seq_one_letter_code
_entity_poly.pdbx_strand_id
1 'polypeptide(L)'
;MPVLFSILCIYIGVLSAPGLNSPKGITGLSTTTLVDNWSADYQRTNDAGVPDPNGPIYWDFNALLGLFFPAVTGIMAGSNRSASLKDTQSSIPIGTLYATLLTTMMYLLSV
;
A
#
# COMPACT_ATOMS: atom_id res chain seq x y z
N MET A 1 -7.58 12.39 -10.41
CA MET A 1 -6.74 13.55 -10.05
C MET A 1 -6.46 13.68 -8.55
N PRO A 2 -7.43 13.67 -7.62
CA PRO A 2 -7.11 13.85 -6.19
C PRO A 2 -6.24 12.73 -5.60
N VAL A 3 -6.41 11.48 -6.05
CA VAL A 3 -5.63 10.33 -5.57
C VAL A 3 -4.14 10.43 -5.93
N LEU A 4 -3.81 10.86 -7.15
CA LEU A 4 -2.40 11.02 -7.55
C LEU A 4 -1.72 12.15 -6.78
N PHE A 5 -2.47 13.24 -6.53
CA PHE A 5 -1.99 14.35 -5.72
C PHE A 5 -1.74 13.92 -4.27
N SER A 6 -2.66 13.16 -3.66
CA SER A 6 -2.46 12.67 -2.28
C SER A 6 -1.26 11.75 -2.17
N ILE A 7 -1.04 10.88 -3.15
CA ILE A 7 0.13 9.99 -3.15
C ILE A 7 1.43 10.78 -3.29
N LEU A 8 1.46 11.80 -4.15
CA LEU A 8 2.60 12.71 -4.26
C LEU A 8 2.88 13.43 -2.94
N CYS A 9 1.84 13.90 -2.25
CA CYS A 9 1.98 14.50 -0.92
C CYS A 9 2.54 13.53 0.12
N ILE A 10 2.12 12.25 0.10
CA ILE A 10 2.66 11.23 0.99
C ILE A 10 4.16 11.05 0.77
N TYR A 11 4.60 10.90 -0.49
CA TYR A 11 6.03 10.75 -0.78
C TYR A 11 6.86 11.98 -0.40
N ILE A 12 6.35 13.19 -0.65
CA ILE A 12 7.01 14.43 -0.19
C ILE A 12 7.11 14.45 1.34
N GLY A 13 6.05 14.02 2.04
CA GLY A 13 6.03 13.91 3.50
C GLY A 13 7.08 12.94 4.05
N VAL A 14 7.19 11.75 3.46
CA VAL A 14 8.21 10.75 3.84
C VAL A 14 9.63 11.31 3.66
N LEU A 15 9.91 11.98 2.55
CA LEU A 15 11.22 12.58 2.27
C LEU A 15 11.56 13.79 3.15
N SER A 16 10.54 14.51 3.64
CA SER A 16 10.71 15.72 4.45
C SER A 16 10.76 15.45 5.96
N ALA A 17 10.49 14.21 6.39
CA ALA A 17 10.53 13.81 7.80
C ALA A 17 11.97 13.49 8.26
N PRO A 18 12.34 13.71 9.54
CA PRO A 18 11.50 14.17 10.65
C PRO A 18 11.47 15.71 10.78
N GLY A 19 10.33 16.26 11.23
CA GLY A 19 10.20 17.69 11.54
C GLY A 19 10.77 18.04 12.93
N LEU A 20 10.97 19.34 13.17
CA LEU A 20 11.53 19.90 14.43
C LEU A 20 10.76 19.50 15.71
N ASN A 21 9.52 19.02 15.60
CA ASN A 21 8.69 18.53 16.71
C ASN A 21 8.03 17.17 16.39
N SER A 22 8.75 16.25 15.75
CA SER A 22 8.20 14.93 15.42
C SER A 22 7.93 14.08 16.68
N PRO A 23 6.77 13.40 16.75
CA PRO A 23 6.52 12.39 17.78
C PRO A 23 7.54 11.24 17.63
N LYS A 24 7.82 10.53 18.75
CA LYS A 24 8.86 9.49 18.82
C LYS A 24 8.74 8.37 17.76
N GLY A 25 7.55 8.17 17.18
CA GLY A 25 7.31 7.17 16.14
C GLY A 25 7.61 7.61 14.70
N ILE A 26 7.93 8.89 14.46
CA ILE A 26 8.26 9.40 13.12
C ILE A 26 9.75 9.74 13.06
N THR A 27 10.55 8.78 12.60
CA THR A 27 12.02 8.91 12.51
C THR A 27 12.50 9.39 11.14
N GLY A 28 11.64 9.43 10.13
CA GLY A 28 12.02 9.74 8.74
C GLY A 28 12.71 8.56 8.05
N LEU A 29 13.48 8.84 7.00
CA LEU A 29 14.29 7.82 6.32
C LEU A 29 15.53 7.47 7.15
N SER A 30 15.39 6.50 8.06
CA SER A 30 16.51 5.96 8.83
C SER A 30 16.76 4.50 8.49
N THR A 31 18.00 4.16 8.15
CA THR A 31 18.42 2.77 7.91
C THR A 31 18.30 1.92 9.16
N THR A 32 18.44 2.49 10.37
CA THR A 32 18.27 1.74 11.62
C THR A 32 16.82 1.30 11.78
N THR A 33 15.87 2.24 11.62
CA THR A 33 14.44 1.94 11.66
C THR A 33 14.04 0.95 10.58
N LEU A 34 14.60 1.05 9.37
CA LEU A 34 14.34 0.08 8.30
C LEU A 34 14.76 -1.34 8.70
N VAL A 35 15.97 -1.49 9.26
CA VAL A 35 16.50 -2.80 9.67
C VAL A 35 15.70 -3.35 10.86
N ASP A 36 15.35 -2.50 11.83
CA ASP A 36 14.57 -2.90 13.00
C ASP A 36 13.15 -3.38 12.64
N ASN A 37 12.59 -2.93 11.52
CA ASN A 37 11.26 -3.32 11.03
C ASN A 37 11.30 -4.39 9.92
N TRP A 38 12.47 -4.94 9.58
CA TRP A 38 12.61 -5.87 8.45
C TRP A 38 11.97 -7.24 8.71
N SER A 39 11.96 -7.70 9.95
CA SER A 39 11.39 -8.99 10.33
C SER A 39 9.89 -8.89 10.63
N ALA A 40 9.16 -9.98 10.37
CA ALA A 40 7.76 -10.08 10.76
C ALA A 40 7.60 -10.07 12.28
N ASP A 41 6.62 -9.31 12.77
CA ASP A 41 6.19 -9.29 14.18
C ASP A 41 4.68 -9.51 14.28
N TYR A 42 4.28 -10.78 14.24
CA TYR A 42 2.89 -11.20 14.33
C TYR A 42 2.39 -11.09 15.76
N GLN A 43 1.41 -10.23 15.98
CA GLN A 43 0.93 -9.87 17.30
C GLN A 43 -0.59 -9.95 17.39
N ARG A 44 -1.09 -10.14 18.62
CA ARG A 44 -2.52 -10.11 18.91
C ARG A 44 -2.99 -8.66 18.98
N THR A 45 -4.20 -8.41 18.51
CA THR A 45 -4.80 -7.07 18.53
C THR A 45 -6.19 -7.10 19.16
N ASN A 46 -6.61 -5.94 19.65
CA ASN A 46 -8.01 -5.68 19.98
C ASN A 46 -8.85 -5.48 18.70
N ASP A 47 -10.15 -5.24 18.87
CA ASP A 47 -11.10 -5.02 17.77
C ASP A 47 -10.78 -3.75 16.93
N ALA A 48 -9.98 -2.83 17.47
CA ALA A 48 -9.51 -1.63 16.78
C ALA A 48 -8.18 -1.84 16.02
N GLY A 49 -7.63 -3.06 16.02
CA GLY A 49 -6.36 -3.38 15.36
C GLY A 49 -5.13 -2.87 16.11
N VAL A 50 -5.27 -2.45 17.37
CA VAL A 50 -4.16 -2.01 18.22
C VAL A 50 -3.54 -3.23 18.91
N PRO A 51 -2.19 -3.35 18.94
CA PRO A 51 -1.51 -4.41 19.68
C PRO A 51 -1.98 -4.55 21.13
N ASP A 52 -2.42 -5.74 21.49
CA ASP A 52 -2.83 -6.11 22.86
C ASP A 52 -2.47 -7.58 23.11
N PRO A 53 -1.59 -7.90 24.08
CA PRO A 53 -1.24 -9.27 24.44
C PRO A 53 -2.44 -10.17 24.78
N ASN A 54 -3.51 -9.57 25.32
CA ASN A 54 -4.76 -10.24 25.68
C ASN A 54 -5.85 -10.06 24.60
N GLY A 55 -5.49 -9.47 23.46
CA GLY A 55 -6.40 -9.20 22.35
C GLY A 55 -7.04 -10.49 21.80
N PRO A 56 -8.33 -10.46 21.42
CA PRO A 56 -9.01 -11.65 20.92
C PRO A 56 -8.53 -12.08 19.53
N ILE A 57 -8.02 -11.16 18.73
CA ILE A 57 -7.66 -11.38 17.31
C ILE A 57 -6.17 -11.69 17.20
N TYR A 58 -5.82 -12.75 16.46
CA TYR A 58 -4.44 -13.08 16.12
C TYR A 58 -4.23 -13.01 14.61
N TRP A 59 -3.14 -12.39 14.18
CA TRP A 59 -2.80 -12.20 12.77
C TRP A 59 -1.67 -13.12 12.35
N ASP A 60 -1.96 -14.11 11.52
CA ASP A 60 -0.94 -14.90 10.82
C ASP A 60 -0.74 -14.40 9.39
N PHE A 61 0.24 -14.96 8.69
CA PHE A 61 0.54 -14.59 7.30
C PHE A 61 -0.68 -14.74 6.39
N ASN A 62 -1.46 -15.81 6.54
CA ASN A 62 -2.60 -16.07 5.66
C ASN A 62 -3.75 -15.07 5.91
N ALA A 63 -4.01 -14.71 7.17
CA ALA A 63 -4.99 -13.67 7.49
C ALA A 63 -4.59 -12.31 6.89
N LEU A 64 -3.32 -11.91 7.00
CA LEU A 64 -2.83 -10.66 6.42
C LEU A 64 -2.85 -10.67 4.90
N LEU A 65 -2.52 -11.80 4.26
CA LEU A 65 -2.66 -11.97 2.81
C LEU A 65 -4.11 -11.81 2.37
N GLY A 66 -5.05 -12.44 3.09
CA GLY A 66 -6.49 -12.30 2.84
C GLY A 66 -7.00 -10.87 3.03
N LEU A 67 -6.46 -10.14 4.01
CA LEU A 67 -6.76 -8.73 4.24
C LEU A 67 -6.22 -7.82 3.12
N PHE A 68 -5.03 -8.09 2.61
CA PHE A 68 -4.40 -7.30 1.54
C PHE A 68 -4.96 -7.62 0.15
N PHE A 69 -5.45 -8.84 -0.09
CA PHE A 69 -5.89 -9.30 -1.40
C PHE A 69 -6.89 -8.36 -2.11
N PRO A 70 -7.93 -7.81 -1.45
CA PRO A 70 -8.84 -6.85 -2.08
C PRO A 70 -8.14 -5.62 -2.68
N ALA A 71 -6.98 -5.21 -2.15
CA ALA A 71 -6.24 -4.04 -2.63
C ALA A 71 -5.66 -4.21 -4.04
N VAL A 72 -5.35 -5.45 -4.44
CA VAL A 72 -4.81 -5.77 -5.78
C VAL A 72 -5.87 -6.23 -6.79
N THR A 73 -7.14 -6.29 -6.37
CA THR A 73 -8.26 -6.62 -7.27
C THR A 73 -8.62 -5.44 -8.19
N GLY A 74 -9.59 -5.65 -9.08
CA GLY A 74 -10.09 -4.57 -9.95
C GLY A 74 -9.39 -4.44 -11.30
N ILE A 75 -8.57 -5.41 -11.69
CA ILE A 75 -7.87 -5.46 -13.00
C ILE A 75 -8.82 -5.32 -14.22
N MET A 76 -10.09 -5.72 -14.05
CA MET A 76 -11.14 -5.66 -15.07
C MET A 76 -11.84 -4.29 -15.18
N ALA A 77 -11.51 -3.31 -14.33
CA ALA A 77 -12.15 -1.99 -14.39
C ALA A 77 -11.89 -1.27 -15.73
N GLY A 78 -10.75 -1.53 -16.38
CA GLY A 78 -10.38 -0.94 -17.67
C GLY A 78 -11.24 -1.43 -18.83
N SER A 79 -11.66 -2.69 -18.85
CA SER A 79 -12.49 -3.24 -19.94
C SER A 79 -13.91 -2.70 -19.94
N ASN A 80 -14.40 -2.16 -18.81
CA ASN A 80 -15.74 -1.56 -18.70
C ASN A 80 -15.90 -0.27 -19.54
N ARG A 81 -14.81 0.30 -20.07
CA ARG A 81 -14.82 1.46 -20.99
C ARG A 81 -14.38 1.12 -22.40
N SER A 82 -14.38 -0.17 -22.75
CA SER A 82 -13.95 -0.69 -24.05
C SER A 82 -14.66 -0.08 -25.26
N ALA A 83 -15.94 0.31 -25.13
CA ALA A 83 -16.73 0.90 -26.21
C ALA A 83 -16.27 2.31 -26.64
N SER A 84 -15.47 3.00 -25.81
CA SER A 84 -14.94 4.34 -26.11
C SER A 84 -13.49 4.32 -26.59
N LEU A 85 -12.87 3.14 -26.72
CA LEU A 85 -11.49 3.00 -27.17
C LEU A 85 -11.41 3.01 -28.69
N LYS A 86 -10.40 3.69 -29.23
CA LYS A 86 -10.10 3.68 -30.66
C LYS A 86 -9.72 2.28 -31.14
N ASP A 87 -8.87 1.58 -30.39
CA ASP A 87 -8.40 0.23 -30.68
C ASP A 87 -8.43 -0.65 -29.42
N THR A 88 -9.58 -1.28 -29.16
CA THR A 88 -9.85 -2.04 -27.94
C THR A 88 -8.93 -3.25 -27.74
N GLN A 89 -8.62 -3.99 -28.82
CA GLN A 89 -7.81 -5.21 -28.76
C GLN A 89 -6.36 -4.96 -28.32
N SER A 90 -5.81 -3.79 -28.63
CA SER A 90 -4.46 -3.39 -28.24
C SER A 90 -4.46 -2.60 -26.92
N SER A 91 -5.42 -1.69 -26.74
CA SER A 91 -5.43 -0.75 -25.62
C SER A 91 -5.74 -1.41 -24.27
N ILE A 92 -6.59 -2.46 -24.23
CA ILE A 92 -6.90 -3.19 -22.99
C ILE A 92 -5.66 -3.90 -22.43
N PRO A 93 -5.00 -4.83 -23.15
CA PRO A 93 -3.88 -5.59 -22.58
C PRO A 93 -2.70 -4.68 -22.19
N ILE A 94 -2.41 -3.66 -23.00
CA ILE A 94 -1.34 -2.70 -22.72
C ILE A 94 -1.68 -1.86 -21.49
N GLY A 95 -2.88 -1.29 -21.43
CA GLY A 95 -3.32 -0.46 -20.30
C GLY A 95 -3.36 -1.23 -18.99
N THR A 96 -3.86 -2.47 -19.02
CA THR A 96 -3.91 -3.35 -17.85
C THR A 96 -2.51 -3.69 -17.35
N LEU A 97 -1.57 -4.05 -18.23
CA LEU A 97 -0.21 -4.39 -17.81
C LEU A 97 0.51 -3.19 -17.17
N TYR A 98 0.42 -2.01 -17.79
CA TYR A 98 1.00 -0.80 -17.22
C TYR A 98 0.36 -0.41 -15.89
N ALA A 99 -0.96 -0.54 -15.77
CA ALA A 99 -1.66 -0.27 -14.52
C ALA A 99 -1.20 -1.22 -13.40
N THR A 100 -1.10 -2.52 -13.68
CA THR A 100 -0.60 -3.51 -12.72
C THR A 100 0.84 -3.24 -12.31
N LEU A 101 1.75 -2.97 -13.26
CA LEU A 101 3.14 -2.68 -12.93
C LEU A 101 3.29 -1.41 -12.08
N LEU A 102 2.54 -0.36 -12.42
CA LEU A 102 2.57 0.90 -11.68
C LEU A 102 2.05 0.71 -10.25
N THR A 103 0.89 0.05 -10.06
CA THR A 103 0.34 -0.17 -8.72
C THR A 103 1.23 -1.09 -7.88
N THR A 104 1.80 -2.15 -8.47
CA THR A 104 2.77 -3.01 -7.78
C THR A 104 3.99 -2.22 -7.29
N MET A 105 4.59 -1.39 -8.14
CA MET A 105 5.73 -0.55 -7.74
C MET A 105 5.36 0.42 -6.60
N MET A 106 4.16 1.00 -6.65
CA MET A 106 3.70 1.92 -5.61
C MET A 106 3.51 1.20 -4.27
N TYR A 107 2.91 -0.01 -4.26
CA TYR A 107 2.79 -0.80 -3.04
C TYR A 107 4.13 -1.18 -2.44
N LEU A 108 5.11 -1.60 -3.26
CA LEU A 108 6.44 -1.99 -2.79
C LEU A 108 7.27 -0.84 -2.21
N LEU A 109 7.00 0.40 -2.62
CA LEU A 109 7.68 1.58 -2.10
C LEU A 109 7.03 2.14 -0.83
N SER A 110 5.72 1.93 -0.66
CA SER A 110 4.96 2.50 0.45
C SER A 110 4.79 1.58 1.65
N VAL A 111 4.75 0.26 1.40
CA VAL A 111 4.57 -0.78 2.41
C VAL A 111 5.93 -1.25 2.91
#